data_AF-A0A0M3IC79-F1
#
_entry.id   AF-A0A0M3IC79-F1
#
_cell.length_a   1.000
_cell.length_b   1.000
_cell.length_c   1.000
_cell.angle_alpha   90.00
_cell.angle_beta   90.00
_cell.angle_gamma   90.00
#
_symmetry.space_group_name_H-M   'P 1'
#
loop_
_entity.id
_entity.type
_entity.pdbx_description
1 polymer ?
#
loop_
_entity_poly.entity_id
_entity_poly.type
_entity_poly.pdbx_seq_one_letter_code
_entity_poly.pdbx_strand_id
1 'polypeptide(L)'
;MDASIFEMITAGIATIYTRERISHHEQNINHPTFLPNLKELTIRVPLRELSYLSRTPDYGLSPESIFERRALYLCRICLSSSKRRHFASQKLAIPSRRINRHLEIFKKWIDAQSLKERYCHHYL
;
A
#
# COMPACT_ATOMS: atom_id res chain seq x y z
N MET A 1 -8.86 2.62 -8.33
CA MET A 1 -9.21 1.42 -7.52
C MET A 1 -9.11 1.80 -6.07
N ASP A 2 -10.13 1.44 -5.29
CA ASP A 2 -10.08 1.51 -3.83
C ASP A 2 -9.77 0.12 -3.29
N ALA A 3 -8.75 0.00 -2.43
CA ALA A 3 -8.36 -1.25 -1.81
C ALA A 3 -7.99 -1.01 -0.34
N SER A 4 -8.19 -2.01 0.51
CA SER A 4 -7.55 -2.07 1.81
C SER A 4 -6.06 -2.42 1.66
N ILE A 5 -5.26 -2.06 2.66
CA ILE A 5 -3.85 -2.47 2.70
C ILE A 5 -3.69 -4.00 2.67
N PHE A 6 -4.63 -4.73 3.27
CA PHE A 6 -4.63 -6.19 3.29
C PHE A 6 -4.88 -6.80 1.90
N GLU A 7 -5.89 -6.30 1.17
CA GLU A 7 -6.17 -6.73 -0.21
C GLU A 7 -4.97 -6.46 -1.12
N MET A 8 -4.35 -5.29 -0.97
CA MET A 8 -3.15 -4.92 -1.73
C MET A 8 -1.98 -5.88 -1.48
N ILE A 9 -1.72 -6.22 -0.22
CA ILE A 9 -0.67 -7.20 0.14
C ILE A 9 -0.99 -8.57 -0.43
N THR A 10 -2.24 -9.03 -0.27
CA THR A 10 -2.68 -10.35 -0.75
C THR A 10 -2.55 -10.47 -2.27
N ALA A 11 -2.93 -9.42 -3.00
CA ALA A 11 -2.75 -9.30 -4.44
C ALA A 11 -1.28 -9.37 -4.87
N GLY A 12 -0.40 -8.64 -4.17
CA GLY A 12 1.04 -8.69 -4.42
C GLY A 12 1.61 -10.10 -4.20
N ILE A 13 1.24 -10.75 -3.09
CA ILE A 13 1.69 -12.12 -2.78
C ILE A 13 1.22 -13.09 -3.85
N ALA A 14 -0.05 -13.02 -4.24
CA ALA A 14 -0.60 -13.87 -5.31
C ALA A 14 0.17 -13.72 -6.63
N THR A 15 0.61 -12.50 -6.94
CA THR A 15 1.39 -12.20 -8.15
C THR A 15 2.81 -12.77 -8.09
N ILE A 16 3.44 -12.78 -6.91
CA ILE A 16 4.72 -13.46 -6.71
C ILE A 16 4.57 -14.97 -6.90
N TYR A 17 3.55 -15.59 -6.31
CA TYR A 17 3.30 -17.02 -6.46
C TYR A 17 3.00 -17.43 -7.90
N THR A 18 2.24 -16.63 -8.65
CA THR A 18 2.01 -16.89 -10.08
C THR A 18 3.30 -16.73 -10.88
N ARG A 19 4.14 -15.74 -10.55
CA ARG A 19 5.46 -15.57 -11.16
C ARG A 19 6.36 -16.79 -10.96
N GLU A 20 6.46 -17.31 -9.74
CA GLU A 20 7.29 -18.50 -9.46
C GLU A 20 6.83 -19.70 -10.29
N ARG A 21 5.52 -19.93 -10.39
CA ARG A 21 4.96 -20.99 -11.24
C ARG A 21 5.26 -20.82 -12.72
N ILE A 22 5.18 -19.59 -13.25
CA ILE A 22 5.42 -19.30 -14.68
C ILE A 22 6.91 -19.37 -15.02
N SER A 23 7.79 -18.96 -14.10
CA SER A 23 9.25 -18.95 -14.33
C SER A 23 9.87 -20.35 -14.51
N HIS A 24 9.17 -21.41 -14.12
CA HIS A 24 9.56 -22.79 -14.44
C HIS A 24 9.24 -23.20 -15.88
N HIS A 25 8.45 -22.40 -16.63
CA HIS A 25 7.95 -22.81 -17.95
C HIS A 25 8.51 -22.00 -19.12
N GLU A 26 8.73 -20.69 -19.00
CA GLU A 26 9.19 -19.88 -20.15
C GLU A 26 10.07 -18.69 -19.71
N GLN A 27 11.26 -18.58 -20.32
CA GLN A 27 12.08 -17.37 -20.26
C GLN A 27 11.60 -16.42 -21.35
N ASN A 28 11.42 -15.14 -20.99
CA ASN A 28 11.17 -13.97 -21.85
C ASN A 28 9.71 -13.48 -21.93
N ILE A 29 9.09 -13.12 -20.79
CA ILE A 29 7.87 -12.30 -20.78
C ILE A 29 7.96 -11.27 -19.65
N ASN A 30 7.54 -10.04 -19.94
CA ASN A 30 7.36 -8.93 -19.00
C ASN A 30 6.86 -9.42 -17.63
N HIS A 31 7.53 -8.99 -16.55
CA HIS A 31 7.18 -9.40 -15.20
C HIS A 31 5.69 -9.12 -14.93
N PRO A 32 4.90 -10.13 -14.51
CA PRO A 32 3.48 -9.93 -14.27
C PRO A 32 3.30 -8.96 -13.10
N THR A 33 2.68 -7.82 -13.39
CA THR A 33 2.18 -6.86 -12.40
C THR A 33 0.71 -7.17 -12.14
N PHE A 34 0.26 -7.15 -10.88
CA PHE A 34 -1.14 -7.46 -10.57
C PHE A 34 -2.13 -6.53 -11.30
N LEU A 35 -1.83 -5.23 -11.32
CA LEU A 35 -2.65 -4.20 -11.95
C LEU A 35 -1.78 -3.32 -12.87
N PRO A 36 -1.43 -3.81 -14.07
CA PRO A 36 -0.46 -3.13 -14.95
C PRO A 36 -0.99 -1.79 -15.47
N ASN A 37 -2.30 -1.67 -15.69
CA ASN A 37 -2.94 -0.46 -16.21
C ASN A 37 -3.53 0.43 -15.12
N LEU A 38 -3.12 0.25 -13.85
CA LEU A 38 -3.66 1.02 -12.75
C LEU A 38 -3.22 2.48 -12.83
N LYS A 39 -4.19 3.36 -13.08
CA LYS A 39 -3.97 4.81 -13.11
C LYS A 39 -4.15 5.46 -11.74
N GLU A 40 -5.08 4.96 -10.94
CA GLU A 40 -5.40 5.53 -9.63
C GLU A 40 -5.52 4.44 -8.57
N LEU A 41 -4.85 4.63 -7.45
CA LEU A 41 -4.86 3.74 -6.30
C LEU A 41 -5.21 4.51 -5.03
N THR A 42 -6.27 4.11 -4.34
CA THR A 42 -6.60 4.58 -3.00
C THR A 42 -6.47 3.41 -2.02
N ILE A 43 -5.56 3.54 -1.06
CA ILE A 43 -5.34 2.54 -0.01
C ILE A 43 -6.02 3.02 1.26
N ARG A 44 -7.05 2.29 1.71
CA ARG A 44 -7.71 2.54 2.99
C ARG A 44 -6.99 1.76 4.09
N VAL A 45 -6.60 2.46 5.14
CA VAL A 45 -5.83 1.89 6.24
C VAL A 45 -6.54 2.17 7.56
N PRO A 46 -7.34 1.19 8.04
CA PRO A 46 -7.86 1.20 9.40
C PRO A 46 -6.74 1.24 10.44
N LEU A 47 -6.99 1.83 11.61
CA LEU A 47 -5.98 1.91 12.69
C LEU A 47 -5.44 0.53 13.11
N ARG A 48 -6.26 -0.52 13.06
CA ARG A 48 -5.88 -1.90 13.38
C ARG A 48 -4.91 -2.52 12.36
N GLU A 49 -4.85 -1.97 11.15
CA GLU A 49 -4.05 -2.45 10.01
C GLU A 49 -2.83 -1.57 9.76
N LEU A 50 -2.62 -0.53 10.58
CA LEU A 50 -1.54 0.45 10.43
C LEU A 50 -0.15 -0.20 10.41
N SER A 51 0.05 -1.27 11.17
CA SER A 51 1.32 -2.02 11.17
C SER A 51 1.61 -2.69 9.83
N TYR A 52 0.59 -3.00 9.02
CA TYR A 52 0.80 -3.62 7.72
C TYR A 52 1.49 -2.67 6.73
N LEU A 53 1.29 -1.35 6.84
CA LEU A 53 2.00 -0.38 6.02
C LEU A 53 3.52 -0.46 6.17
N SER A 54 4.01 -0.57 7.42
CA SER A 54 5.46 -0.67 7.64
C SER A 54 6.01 -2.06 7.36
N ARG A 55 5.15 -3.07 7.39
CA ARG A 55 5.53 -4.48 7.18
C ARG A 55 5.38 -4.92 5.73
N THR A 56 4.86 -4.08 4.83
CA THR A 56 4.76 -4.38 3.40
C THR A 56 6.06 -4.95 2.81
N PRO A 57 7.26 -4.39 3.11
CA PRO A 57 8.53 -4.94 2.61
C PRO A 57 8.84 -6.34 3.19
N ASP A 58 8.43 -6.62 4.43
CA ASP A 58 8.72 -7.88 5.12
C ASP A 58 8.00 -9.08 4.47
N TYR A 59 6.96 -8.83 3.67
CA TYR A 59 6.25 -9.84 2.90
C TYR A 59 6.93 -10.18 1.56
N GLY A 60 8.14 -9.67 1.30
CA GLY A 60 8.85 -9.86 0.04
C GLY A 60 8.24 -9.10 -1.14
N LEU A 61 7.35 -8.15 -0.87
CA LEU A 61 6.66 -7.37 -1.90
C LEU A 61 7.53 -6.22 -2.39
N SER A 62 7.64 -6.10 -3.71
CA SER A 62 8.01 -4.84 -4.37
C SER A 62 6.76 -4.09 -4.81
N PRO A 63 6.76 -2.75 -4.88
CA PRO A 63 5.63 -2.00 -5.43
C PRO A 63 5.25 -2.46 -6.84
N GLU A 64 6.25 -2.83 -7.65
CA GLU A 64 6.09 -3.28 -9.04
C GLU A 64 5.34 -4.61 -9.15
N SER A 65 5.32 -5.43 -8.09
CA SER A 65 4.48 -6.64 -8.07
C SER A 65 2.98 -6.31 -8.07
N ILE A 66 2.61 -5.09 -7.66
CA ILE A 66 1.22 -4.68 -7.46
C ILE A 66 0.77 -3.73 -8.58
N PHE A 67 1.56 -2.70 -8.88
CA PHE A 67 1.23 -1.69 -9.87
C PHE A 67 2.47 -1.11 -10.55
N GLU A 68 2.30 -0.60 -11.76
CA GLU A 68 3.38 0.11 -12.46
C GLU A 68 3.45 1.59 -12.01
N ARG A 69 4.53 1.97 -11.32
CA ARG A 69 4.73 3.35 -10.81
C ARG A 69 4.69 4.43 -11.90
N ARG A 70 5.10 4.11 -13.12
CA ARG A 70 5.07 5.05 -14.26
C ARG A 70 3.66 5.25 -14.80
N ALA A 71 2.85 4.20 -14.79
CA ALA A 71 1.46 4.25 -15.24
C ALA A 71 0.54 4.95 -14.21
N LEU A 72 0.93 4.96 -12.94
CA LEU A 72 0.14 5.54 -11.85
C LEU A 72 0.11 7.08 -11.93
N TYR A 73 -1.08 7.66 -12.02
CA TYR A 73 -1.32 9.11 -11.95
C TYR A 73 -1.70 9.57 -10.55
N LEU A 74 -2.28 8.69 -9.72
CA LEU A 74 -2.67 9.03 -8.35
C LEU A 74 -2.48 7.84 -7.40
N CYS A 75 -1.79 8.09 -6.30
CA CYS A 75 -1.67 7.20 -5.15
C CYS A 75 -2.16 7.96 -3.91
N ARG A 76 -3.25 7.49 -3.30
CA ARG A 76 -3.86 8.09 -2.13
C ARG A 76 -3.82 7.12 -0.96
N ILE A 77 -3.30 7.54 0.18
CA ILE A 77 -3.44 6.78 1.43
C ILE A 77 -4.51 7.45 2.30
N CYS A 78 -5.56 6.71 2.60
CA CYS A 78 -6.68 7.13 3.44
C CYS A 78 -6.55 6.48 4.82
N LEU A 79 -6.21 7.28 5.83
CA LEU A 79 -6.05 6.82 7.20
C LEU A 79 -7.31 7.12 8.00
N SER A 80 -7.78 6.17 8.79
CA SER A 80 -8.85 6.46 9.75
C SER A 80 -8.34 7.42 10.83
N SER A 81 -8.98 8.58 10.96
CA SER A 81 -8.66 9.58 11.97
C SER A 81 -9.07 9.11 13.36
N SER A 82 -8.12 9.16 14.29
CA SER A 82 -8.38 9.00 15.73
C SER A 82 -9.28 10.11 16.31
N LYS A 83 -9.52 11.20 15.58
CA LYS A 83 -10.14 12.42 16.13
C LYS A 83 -11.68 12.39 16.16
N ARG A 84 -12.35 11.40 15.56
CA ARG A 84 -13.83 11.31 15.52
C ARG A 84 -14.47 10.49 16.65
N ARG A 85 -13.92 10.50 17.86
CA ARG A 85 -14.63 9.99 19.05
C ARG A 85 -14.56 11.00 20.19
N HIS A 86 -15.21 12.14 19.97
CA HIS A 86 -15.85 12.82 21.09
C HIS A 86 -17.04 11.94 21.50
N PHE A 87 -17.19 11.71 22.80
CA PHE A 87 -18.16 10.82 23.47
C PHE A 87 -17.73 9.34 23.58
N ALA A 88 -17.27 8.99 24.80
CA ALA A 88 -17.14 7.63 25.35
C ALA A 88 -16.05 6.70 24.78
N SER A 89 -14.76 6.98 25.05
CA SER A 89 -13.73 6.00 25.50
C SER A 89 -12.32 6.54 25.24
N GLN A 90 -11.73 7.14 26.27
CA GLN A 90 -10.41 7.77 26.23
C GLN A 90 -9.22 6.78 26.18
N LYS A 91 -9.44 5.50 25.85
CA LYS A 91 -8.44 4.43 26.10
C LYS A 91 -7.66 3.92 24.88
N LEU A 92 -7.95 4.34 23.63
CA LEU A 92 -7.30 3.75 22.44
C LEU A 92 -6.94 4.77 21.34
N ALA A 93 -6.62 6.02 21.70
CA ALA A 93 -6.08 6.96 20.73
C ALA A 93 -4.63 6.57 20.40
N ILE A 94 -4.39 6.09 19.17
CA ILE A 94 -3.03 5.82 18.70
C ILE A 94 -2.30 7.18 18.53
N PRO A 95 -1.12 7.37 19.14
CA PRO A 95 -0.37 8.62 18.99
C PRO A 95 -0.08 8.92 17.51
N SER A 96 -0.27 10.17 17.06
CA SER A 96 -0.02 10.54 15.66
C SER A 96 1.43 10.25 15.23
N ARG A 97 2.38 10.31 16.17
CA ARG A 97 3.78 9.91 15.96
C ARG A 97 3.91 8.47 15.46
N ARG A 98 3.10 7.54 15.99
CA ARG A 98 3.10 6.13 15.57
C ARG A 98 2.55 5.99 14.15
N ILE A 99 1.47 6.71 13.83
CA ILE A 99 0.89 6.75 12.48
C ILE A 99 1.90 7.27 11.46
N ASN A 100 2.54 8.40 11.77
CA ASN A 100 3.56 8.99 10.90
C ASN A 100 4.71 8.02 10.66
N ARG A 101 5.19 7.29 11.68
CA ARG A 101 6.25 6.29 11.50
C ARG A 101 5.88 5.22 10.47
N HIS A 102 4.68 4.64 10.57
CA HIS A 102 4.24 3.61 9.63
C HIS A 102 4.08 4.16 8.20
N LEU A 103 3.58 5.40 8.07
CA LEU A 103 3.47 6.08 6.78
C LEU A 103 4.83 6.36 6.16
N GLU A 104 5.80 6.85 6.93
CA GLU A 104 7.13 7.17 6.40
C GLU A 104 7.84 5.91 5.88
N ILE A 105 7.69 4.78 6.56
CA ILE A 105 8.22 3.49 6.06
C ILE A 105 7.55 3.12 4.74
N PHE A 106 6.22 3.21 4.67
CA PHE A 106 5.49 2.88 3.45
C PHE A 106 5.80 3.84 2.29
N LYS A 107 5.91 5.14 2.55
CA LYS A 107 6.30 6.16 1.56
C LYS A 107 7.66 5.84 0.95
N LYS A 108 8.62 5.44 1.78
CA LYS A 108 9.94 5.00 1.30
C LYS A 108 9.82 3.75 0.44
N TRP A 109 9.01 2.78 0.87
CA TRP A 109 8.80 1.53 0.13
C TRP A 109 8.19 1.78 -1.26
N ILE A 110 7.15 2.61 -1.40
CA ILE A 110 6.58 2.95 -2.71
C ILE A 110 7.42 3.95 -3.53
N ASP A 111 8.53 4.43 -2.98
CA ASP A 111 9.30 5.54 -3.53
C ASP A 111 8.40 6.76 -3.84
N ALA A 112 7.71 7.27 -2.80
CA ALA A 112 6.75 8.36 -2.93
C ALA A 112 7.38 9.63 -3.53
N GLN A 113 8.70 9.81 -3.41
CA GLN A 113 9.43 10.92 -4.02
C GLN A 113 9.40 10.84 -5.56
N SER A 114 9.49 9.64 -6.14
CA SER A 114 9.32 9.45 -7.59
C SER A 114 7.91 9.76 -8.10
N LEU A 115 6.91 9.68 -7.21
CA LEU A 115 5.52 9.99 -7.54
C LEU A 115 5.25 11.51 -7.55
N LYS A 116 6.05 12.31 -6.83
CA LYS A 116 5.86 13.77 -6.70
C LYS A 116 4.42 14.11 -6.30
N GLU A 117 3.75 14.97 -7.07
CA GLU A 117 2.35 15.40 -6.85
C GLU A 117 1.33 14.28 -7.03
N ARG A 118 1.71 13.15 -7.64
CA ARG A 118 0.85 11.98 -7.83
C ARG A 118 0.59 11.24 -6.52
N TYR A 119 1.35 11.53 -5.45
CA TYR A 119 1.13 10.95 -4.13
C TYR A 119 0.43 11.94 -3.19
N CYS A 120 -0.65 11.50 -2.54
CA CYS A 120 -1.30 12.23 -1.46
C CYS A 120 -1.68 11.30 -0.29
N HIS A 121 -1.78 11.86 0.92
CA HIS A 121 -2.34 11.15 2.07
C HIS A 121 -3.43 12.00 2.73
N HIS A 122 -4.49 11.36 3.20
CA HIS A 122 -5.66 12.01 3.76
C HIS A 122 -6.07 11.32 5.06
N TYR A 123 -6.40 12.11 6.07
CA TYR A 123 -6.94 11.64 7.34
C TYR A 123 -8.47 11.77 7.30
N LEU A 124 -9.18 10.64 7.26
CA LEU A 124 -10.64 10.56 7.20
C LEU A 124 -11.28 10.59 8.58
#